data_AF-A0A927GWL1-F1
#
_entry.id   AF-A0A927GWL1-F1
#
_cell.length_a   1.000
_cell.length_b   1.000
_cell.length_c   1.000
_cell.angle_alpha   90.00
_cell.angle_beta   90.00
_cell.angle_gamma   90.00
#
_symmetry.space_group_name_H-M   'P 1'
#
loop_
_entity.id
_entity.type
_entity.pdbx_description
1 polymer ?
#
loop_
_entity_poly.entity_id
_entity_poly.type
_entity_poly.pdbx_seq_one_letter_code
_entity_poly.pdbx_strand_id
1 'polypeptide(L)'
;MLSYLELVELANGDIVLQDSDGDEAPLVTIRFSDEAKEHMQGSGMELARIMIQAGLEAMNGVVQAEVLEEDEDDFEQDRTVH
;
A
#
# COMPACT_ATOMS: atom_id res chain seq x y z
N MET A 1 2.60 22.15 7.84
CA MET A 1 1.64 22.11 6.71
C MET A 1 0.95 20.76 6.77
N LEU A 2 -0.21 20.54 6.14
CA LEU A 2 -0.70 19.17 5.95
C LEU A 2 0.21 18.56 4.90
N SER A 3 1.02 17.59 5.27
CA SER A 3 1.83 16.87 4.31
C SER A 3 1.02 15.74 3.67
N TYR A 4 1.25 15.52 2.39
CA TYR A 4 0.67 14.41 1.64
C TYR A 4 1.76 13.64 0.92
N LEU A 5 1.50 12.36 0.69
CA LEU A 5 2.44 11.50 -0.04
C LEU A 5 2.26 11.71 -1.54
N GLU A 6 3.39 11.85 -2.25
CA GLU A 6 3.43 11.96 -3.69
C GLU A 6 4.37 10.92 -4.32
N LEU A 7 4.01 10.51 -5.54
CA LEU A 7 4.88 9.70 -6.40
C LEU A 7 5.60 10.62 -7.38
N VAL A 8 6.93 10.58 -7.37
CA VAL A 8 7.79 11.39 -8.24
C VAL A 8 8.67 10.48 -9.07
N GLU A 9 8.74 10.75 -10.38
CA GLU A 9 9.70 10.10 -11.27
C GLU A 9 10.99 10.92 -11.30
N LEU A 10 12.10 10.28 -10.94
CA LEU A 10 13.42 10.88 -10.94
C LEU A 10 14.00 10.89 -12.36
N ALA A 11 15.02 11.71 -12.58
CA ALA A 11 15.69 11.82 -13.89
C ALA A 11 16.31 10.50 -14.40
N ASN A 12 16.58 9.54 -13.51
CA ASN A 12 17.08 8.20 -13.88
C ASN A 12 15.95 7.19 -14.18
N GLY A 13 14.69 7.62 -14.14
CA GLY A 13 13.50 6.80 -14.35
C GLY A 13 13.16 5.88 -13.17
N ASP A 14 13.77 6.09 -12.00
CA ASP A 14 13.30 5.48 -10.76
C ASP A 14 12.11 6.28 -10.24
N ILE A 15 11.19 5.62 -9.55
CA ILE A 15 9.98 6.24 -9.00
C ILE A 15 10.04 6.19 -7.49
N VAL A 16 9.83 7.33 -6.84
CA VAL A 16 9.90 7.45 -5.38
C VAL A 16 8.55 7.86 -4.81
N LEU A 17 8.22 7.33 -3.64
CA LEU A 17 7.15 7.82 -2.78
C LEU A 17 7.78 8.67 -1.68
N GLN A 18 7.37 9.92 -1.56
CA GLN A 18 7.94 10.86 -0.58
C GLN A 18 6.87 11.82 -0.06
N ASP A 19 7.23 12.55 0.99
CA ASP A 19 6.43 13.66 1.49
C ASP A 19 6.49 14.84 0.50
N SER A 20 5.38 15.55 0.34
CA SER A 20 5.25 16.76 -0.47
C SER A 20 6.26 17.86 -0.15
N ASP A 21 6.76 17.91 1.09
CA ASP A 21 7.77 18.91 1.49
C ASP A 21 9.18 18.53 0.97
N GLY A 22 9.43 17.28 0.55
CA GLY A 22 10.65 16.84 -0.12
C GLY A 22 11.95 16.94 0.68
N ASP A 23 11.86 17.31 1.96
CA ASP A 23 13.01 17.56 2.84
C ASP A 23 13.62 16.28 3.44
N GLU A 24 12.94 15.13 3.30
CA GLU A 24 13.34 13.84 3.86
C GLU A 24 13.69 12.79 2.80
N ALA A 25 14.33 11.70 3.26
CA ALA A 25 14.62 10.56 2.40
C ALA A 25 13.31 9.90 1.89
N PRO A 26 13.28 9.36 0.66
CA PRO A 26 12.10 8.68 0.13
C PRO A 26 11.64 7.55 1.04
N LEU A 27 10.32 7.43 1.23
CA LEU A 27 9.70 6.34 1.97
C LEU A 27 9.81 5.02 1.22
N VAL A 28 9.67 5.07 -0.10
CA VAL A 28 9.77 3.91 -0.99
C VAL A 28 10.49 4.33 -2.26
N THR A 29 11.37 3.47 -2.77
CA THR A 29 12.00 3.62 -4.08
C THR A 29 11.68 2.40 -4.93
N ILE A 30 11.07 2.61 -6.09
CA ILE A 30 10.71 1.59 -7.07
C ILE A 30 11.68 1.72 -8.25
N ARG A 31 12.46 0.66 -8.47
CA ARG A 31 13.44 0.59 -9.56
C ARG A 31 13.04 -0.52 -10.52
N PHE A 32 12.62 -0.13 -11.71
CA PHE A 32 12.39 -1.06 -12.81
C PHE A 32 13.73 -1.40 -13.47
N SER A 33 13.93 -2.66 -13.81
CA SER A 33 15.04 -3.06 -14.67
C SER A 33 14.90 -2.39 -16.05
N ASP A 34 16.02 -2.25 -16.77
CA ASP A 34 16.00 -1.67 -18.13
C ASP A 34 15.07 -2.47 -19.06
N GLU A 35 15.11 -3.81 -18.96
CA GLU A 35 14.19 -4.70 -19.67
C GLU A 35 12.72 -4.37 -19.35
N ALA A 36 12.36 -4.24 -18.06
CA ALA A 36 10.99 -3.90 -17.68
C ALA A 36 10.57 -2.52 -18.22
N LYS A 37 11.47 -1.53 -18.21
CA LYS A 37 11.20 -0.20 -18.77
C LYS A 37 10.92 -0.26 -20.27
N GLU A 38 11.69 -1.05 -21.03
CA GLU A 38 11.45 -1.29 -22.47
C GLU A 38 10.10 -1.94 -22.73
N HIS A 39 9.74 -2.96 -21.93
CA HIS A 39 8.46 -3.65 -22.04
C HIS A 39 7.26 -2.76 -21.70
N MET A 40 7.41 -1.85 -20.74
CA MET A 40 6.32 -1.00 -20.24
C MET A 40 6.07 0.25 -21.09
N GLN A 41 6.98 0.62 -21.99
CA GLN A 41 6.81 1.74 -22.95
C GLN A 41 6.34 3.06 -22.30
N GLY A 42 6.80 3.35 -21.08
CA GLY A 42 6.42 4.57 -20.34
C GLY A 42 5.28 4.39 -19.33
N SER A 43 4.70 3.20 -19.19
CA SER A 43 3.67 2.89 -18.18
C SER A 43 4.23 2.70 -16.75
N GLY A 44 5.49 3.07 -16.50
CA GLY A 44 6.17 2.93 -15.20
C GLY A 44 5.42 3.60 -14.05
N MET A 45 5.02 4.86 -14.28
CA MET A 45 4.27 5.66 -13.30
C MET A 45 2.90 5.06 -12.97
N GLU A 46 2.20 4.54 -13.97
CA GLU A 46 0.89 3.93 -13.77
C GLU A 46 0.98 2.64 -12.97
N LEU A 47 1.98 1.80 -13.28
CA LEU A 47 2.22 0.59 -12.49
C LEU A 47 2.60 0.91 -11.04
N ALA A 48 3.48 1.89 -10.82
CA ALA A 48 3.86 2.31 -9.47
C ALA A 48 2.64 2.79 -8.66
N ARG A 49 1.74 3.56 -9.28
CA ARG A 49 0.48 4.00 -8.65
C ARG A 49 -0.40 2.83 -8.22
N ILE A 50 -0.59 1.86 -9.12
CA ILE A 50 -1.37 0.65 -8.84
C ILE A 50 -0.71 -0.15 -7.71
N MET A 51 0.61 -0.29 -7.68
CA MET A 51 1.33 -1.01 -6.62
C MET A 51 1.12 -0.36 -5.24
N ILE A 52 1.21 0.97 -5.15
CA ILE A 52 0.95 1.67 -3.88
C ILE A 52 -0.50 1.53 -3.47
N GLN A 53 -1.44 1.70 -4.40
CA GLN A 53 -2.87 1.54 -4.10
C GLN A 53 -3.20 0.13 -3.62
N ALA A 54 -2.70 -0.90 -4.31
CA ALA A 54 -2.87 -2.28 -3.93
C ALA A 54 -2.23 -2.59 -2.56
N GLY A 55 -1.07 -1.99 -2.25
CA GLY A 55 -0.44 -2.10 -0.94
C GLY A 55 -1.31 -1.54 0.18
N LEU A 56 -1.89 -0.35 -0.03
CA LEU A 56 -2.81 0.27 0.94
C LEU A 56 -4.08 -0.55 1.13
N GLU A 57 -4.67 -1.05 0.03
CA GLU A 57 -5.85 -1.92 0.09
C GLU A 57 -5.55 -3.23 0.81
N ALA A 58 -4.38 -3.85 0.55
CA ALA A 58 -3.94 -5.05 1.24
C ALA A 58 -3.75 -4.81 2.74
N MET A 59 -3.14 -3.69 3.14
CA MET A 59 -2.99 -3.34 4.55
C MET A 59 -4.35 -3.15 5.24
N ASN A 60 -5.29 -2.47 4.59
CA ASN A 60 -6.64 -2.30 5.12
C ASN A 60 -7.45 -3.61 5.15
N GLY A 61 -7.18 -4.52 4.21
CA GLY A 61 -7.75 -5.86 4.18
C GLY A 61 -7.16 -6.78 5.26
N VAL A 62 -5.87 -6.66 5.55
CA VAL A 62 -5.20 -7.36 6.67
C VAL A 62 -5.78 -6.90 8.00
N VAL A 63 -5.94 -5.57 8.21
CA VAL A 63 -6.57 -5.04 9.43
C VAL A 63 -8.02 -5.54 9.58
N GLN A 64 -8.77 -5.68 8.49
CA GLN A 64 -10.13 -6.25 8.55
C GLN A 64 -10.13 -7.77 8.81
N ALA A 65 -9.16 -8.52 8.27
CA ALA A 65 -9.06 -9.95 8.50
C ALA A 65 -8.65 -10.27 9.95
N GLU A 66 -7.72 -9.52 10.54
CA GLU A 66 -7.30 -9.69 11.94
C GLU A 66 -8.41 -9.33 12.94
N VAL A 67 -9.28 -8.36 12.62
CA VAL A 67 -10.40 -7.94 13.50
C VAL A 67 -11.56 -8.94 13.49
N LEU A 68 -11.65 -9.82 12.49
CA LEU A 68 -12.70 -10.85 12.41
C LEU A 68 -12.33 -12.17 13.09
N GLU A 69 -11.10 -12.34 13.57
CA GLU A 69 -10.66 -13.55 14.28
C GLU A 69 -10.83 -13.47 15.82
N GLU A 70 -11.42 -12.39 16.37
CA GLU A 70 -11.65 -12.23 17.83
C GLU A 70 -13.11 -12.42 18.29
N ASP A 71 -14.07 -12.82 17.44
CA ASP A 71 -15.50 -12.94 17.78
C ASP A 71 -16.11 -14.35 17.57
N GLU A 72 -15.40 -15.43 17.92
CA GLU A 72 -15.98 -16.81 17.88
C GLU A 72 -16.06 -17.58 19.22
N ASP A 73 -15.81 -16.95 20.38
CA ASP A 73 -15.93 -17.63 21.69
C ASP A 73 -16.76 -16.84 22.74
N ASP A 74 -18.08 -16.66 22.56
CA ASP A 74 -18.98 -16.49 23.72
C ASP A 74 -20.50 -16.77 23.48
N PHE A 75 -20.86 -17.89 22.85
CA PHE A 75 -22.24 -18.38 22.90
C PHE A 75 -22.35 -19.83 23.41
N GLU A 76 -21.74 -20.11 24.55
CA GLU A 76 -22.10 -21.25 25.39
C GLU A 76 -22.43 -20.80 26.83
N GLN A 77 -23.51 -20.04 27.06
CA GLN A 77 -24.17 -20.07 28.37
C GLN A 77 -25.70 -20.08 28.26
N ASP A 78 -26.19 -21.32 28.39
CA ASP A 78 -27.30 -21.73 29.26
C ASP A 78 -28.66 -21.05 29.07
N ARG A 79 -29.57 -21.76 28.39
CA ARG A 79 -30.99 -21.66 28.71
C ARG A 79 -31.63 -23.05 28.76
N THR A 80 -31.41 -23.75 29.88
CA THR A 80 -32.38 -24.75 30.34
C THR A 80 -33.41 -24.12 31.29
N VAL A 81 -34.61 -24.71 31.28
CA VAL A 81 -35.71 -24.69 32.27
C VAL A 81 -36.84 -23.65 32.05
N HIS A 82 -37.99 -24.09 31.52
CA HIS A 82 -39.08 -24.74 32.30
C HIS A 82 -39.95 -25.58 31.35
#